data_AF-H1AEE4-F1
#
_entry.id   AF-H1AEE4-F1
#
_cell.length_a   1.000
_cell.length_b   1.000
_cell.length_c   1.000
_cell.angle_alpha   90.00
_cell.angle_beta   90.00
_cell.angle_gamma   90.00
#
_symmetry.space_group_name_H-M   'P 1'
#
loop_
_entity.id
_entity.type
_entity.pdbx_description
1 polymer ?
#
loop_
_entity_poly.entity_id
_entity_poly.type
_entity_poly.pdbx_seq_one_letter_code
_entity_poly.pdbx_strand_id
1 'polypeptide(L)' 'RGVDRVFVDHPFFLEKVWGKTQSKIYGPIAGEDYQDNQLRFSLFCQAALEAPRALNLNSNEYFSGP' A
#
# COMPACT_ATOMS: atom_id res chain seq x y z
N ARG A 1 -10.04 -15.04 6.63
CA ARG A 1 -10.25 -14.76 8.07
C ARG A 1 -8.94 -15.18 8.74
N GLY A 2 -8.24 -14.30 9.47
CA GLY A 2 -6.88 -14.55 10.00
C GLY A 2 -5.71 -13.98 9.17
N VAL A 3 -5.90 -12.85 8.46
CA VAL A 3 -4.81 -12.16 7.74
C VAL A 3 -4.74 -10.73 8.24
N ASP A 4 -3.58 -10.33 8.74
CA ASP A 4 -3.30 -8.94 9.11
C ASP A 4 -3.03 -8.14 7.83
N ARG A 5 -3.89 -7.15 7.57
CA ARG A 5 -3.79 -6.28 6.39
C ARG A 5 -3.27 -4.93 6.83
N VAL A 6 -2.18 -4.51 6.23
CA VAL A 6 -1.52 -3.23 6.50
C VAL A 6 -1.67 -2.33 5.28
N PHE A 7 -2.01 -1.08 5.51
CA PHE A 7 -2.13 -0.07 4.45
C PHE A 7 -1.02 0.97 4.61
N VAL A 8 -0.43 1.38 3.49
CA VAL A 8 0.55 2.48 3.46
C VAL A 8 -0.22 3.79 3.31
N ASP A 9 -0.24 4.59 4.38
CA ASP A 9 -0.83 5.92 4.37
C ASP A 9 0.22 6.96 3.91
N HIS A 10 0.01 7.51 2.71
CA HIS A 10 0.84 8.59 2.19
C HIS A 10 0.01 9.46 1.21
N PRO A 11 0.20 10.79 1.15
CA PRO A 11 -0.55 11.68 0.26
C PRO A 11 -0.55 11.23 -1.21
N PHE A 12 0.58 10.69 -1.70
CA PHE A 12 0.68 10.16 -3.07
C PHE A 12 -0.28 8.99 -3.39
N PHE A 13 -0.85 8.32 -2.38
CA PHE A 13 -1.88 7.31 -2.56
C PHE A 13 -3.27 7.85 -2.23
N LEU A 14 -3.39 8.64 -1.16
CA LEU A 14 -4.69 9.14 -0.68
C LEU A 14 -5.30 10.25 -1.54
N GLU A 15 -4.51 10.99 -2.31
CA GLU A 15 -5.04 12.04 -3.19
C GLU A 15 -5.75 11.48 -4.44
N LYS A 16 -5.57 10.20 -4.74
CA LYS A 16 -6.02 9.55 -5.98
C LYS A 16 -6.95 8.35 -5.68
N VAL A 17 -8.03 8.59 -4.94
CA VAL A 17 -8.96 7.54 -4.51
C VAL A 17 -9.96 7.18 -5.61
N TRP A 18 -9.95 5.90 -5.98
CA TRP A 18 -10.92 5.31 -6.90
C TRP A 18 -12.36 5.63 -6.47
N GLY A 19 -13.13 6.24 -7.37
CA GLY A 19 -14.54 6.56 -7.15
C GLY A 19 -14.84 7.91 -6.47
N LYS A 20 -13.85 8.57 -5.84
CA LYS A 20 -14.02 9.97 -5.35
C LYS A 20 -13.45 11.00 -6.31
N THR A 21 -12.29 10.73 -6.90
CA THR A 21 -11.62 11.62 -7.87
C THR A 21 -11.80 11.19 -9.32
N GLN A 22 -12.59 10.12 -9.58
CA GLN A 22 -12.76 9.47 -10.90
C GLN A 22 -11.47 8.96 -11.56
N SER A 23 -10.33 9.11 -10.90
CA SER A 23 -9.01 8.68 -11.36
C SER A 23 -8.75 7.21 -11.06
N LYS A 24 -7.97 6.55 -11.92
CA LYS A 24 -7.51 5.18 -11.67
C LYS A 24 -6.30 5.19 -10.73
N ILE A 25 -5.98 4.03 -10.14
CA ILE A 25 -4.91 3.91 -9.13
C ILE A 25 -3.53 4.23 -9.74
N TYR A 26 -3.31 3.80 -10.97
CA TYR A 26 -2.03 3.89 -11.67
C TYR A 26 -1.95 5.06 -12.67
N GLY A 27 -3.09 5.69 -12.99
CA GLY A 27 -3.13 6.73 -14.01
C GLY A 27 -4.49 7.41 -14.09
N PRO A 28 -4.60 8.54 -14.80
CA PRO A 28 -5.89 9.19 -15.03
C PRO A 28 -6.81 8.32 -15.89
N ILE A 29 -6.25 7.63 -16.89
CA ILE A 29 -6.96 6.75 -17.84
C ILE A 29 -6.23 5.41 -18.00
N ALA A 30 -6.80 4.47 -18.76
CA ALA A 30 -6.07 3.24 -19.10
C ALA A 30 -5.03 3.53 -20.19
N GLY A 31 -3.82 3.00 -20.03
CA GLY A 31 -2.73 3.18 -20.97
C GLY A 31 -1.87 4.43 -20.74
N GLU A 32 -2.20 5.24 -19.73
CA GLU A 32 -1.39 6.38 -19.30
C GLU A 32 -1.12 6.26 -17.80
N ASP A 33 0.17 6.25 -17.44
CA ASP A 33 0.61 6.13 -16.06
C ASP A 33 0.92 7.50 -15.44
N TYR A 34 0.74 7.63 -14.14
CA TYR A 34 1.22 8.81 -13.42
C TYR A 34 2.74 8.87 -13.38
N GLN A 35 3.30 10.07 -13.56
CA GLN A 35 4.76 10.29 -13.50
C GLN A 35 5.35 9.94 -12.13
N ASP A 36 4.60 10.15 -11.05
CA ASP A 36 4.98 9.83 -9.68
C ASP A 36 4.89 8.33 -9.35
N ASN A 37 4.44 7.46 -10.27
CA ASN A 37 4.32 6.02 -10.01
C ASN A 37 5.64 5.37 -9.59
N GLN A 38 6.77 5.74 -10.22
CA GLN A 38 8.06 5.16 -9.86
C GLN A 38 8.40 5.43 -8.38
N LEU A 39 8.19 6.67 -7.92
CA LEU A 39 8.43 7.06 -6.54
C LEU A 39 7.41 6.46 -5.58
N ARG A 40 6.14 6.37 -6.00
CA ARG A 40 5.08 5.72 -5.22
C ARG A 40 5.43 4.26 -4.95
N PHE A 41 5.80 3.51 -5.98
CA PHE A 41 6.11 2.09 -5.81
C PHE A 41 7.42 1.86 -5.06
N SER A 42 8.44 2.71 -5.24
CA SER A 42 9.67 2.60 -4.44
C SER A 42 9.39 2.84 -2.95
N LEU A 43 8.61 3.87 -2.61
CA LEU A 43 8.17 4.15 -1.26
C LEU A 43 7.32 3.00 -0.69
N PHE A 44 6.37 2.48 -1.47
CA PHE A 44 5.54 1.35 -1.07
C PHE A 44 6.37 0.10 -0.75
N CYS A 45 7.36 -0.22 -1.59
CA CYS A 45 8.27 -1.34 -1.35
C CYS A 45 9.08 -1.15 -0.06
N GLN A 46 9.58 0.05 0.20
CA GLN A 46 10.29 0.36 1.45
C GLN A 46 9.37 0.20 2.67
N ALA A 47 8.15 0.76 2.60
CA ALA A 47 7.17 0.63 3.67
C ALA A 47 6.77 -0.83 3.91
N ALA A 48 6.67 -1.66 2.86
CA ALA A 48 6.38 -3.07 2.98
C ALA A 48 7.52 -3.87 3.66
N LEU A 49 8.78 -3.47 3.47
CA LEU A 49 9.93 -4.04 4.19
C LEU A 49 9.98 -3.59 5.65
N GLU A 50 9.55 -2.37 5.95
CA GLU A 50 9.49 -1.84 7.32
C GLU A 50 8.28 -2.35 8.11
N ALA A 51 7.15 -2.61 7.45
CA ALA A 51 5.93 -3.09 8.08
C ALA A 51 6.14 -4.29 9.02
N PRO A 52 6.81 -5.40 8.63
CA PRO A 52 7.05 -6.52 9.55
C PRO A 52 8.05 -6.22 10.66
N ARG A 53 8.89 -5.18 10.52
CA ARG A 53 9.83 -4.76 11.57
C ARG A 53 9.13 -3.89 12.61
N ALA A 54 8.23 -3.02 12.18
CA ALA A 54 7.44 -2.14 13.03
C ALA A 54 6.26 -2.87 13.69
N LEU A 55 5.67 -3.84 13.02
CA LEU A 55 4.55 -4.64 13.53
C LEU A 55 5.08 -5.86 14.28
N ASN A 56 4.79 -5.94 15.58
CA ASN A 56 5.07 -7.12 16.38
C ASN A 56 3.99 -8.19 16.11
N LEU A 57 4.23 -9.03 15.11
CA LEU A 57 3.29 -10.07 14.64
C LEU A 57 3.02 -11.19 15.65
N ASN A 58 3.71 -11.19 16.81
CA ASN A 58 3.55 -12.18 17.87
C ASN A 58 2.26 -12.03 18.70
N SER A 59 1.42 -11.03 18.43
CA SER A 59 0.18 -10.78 19.19
C SER A 59 -1.08 -11.41 18.57
N ASN A 60 -0.95 -12.11 17.44
CA ASN A 60 -2.07 -12.75 16.76
C ASN A 60 -2.21 -14.21 17.24
N GLU A 61 -3.37 -14.60 17.77
CA GLU A 61 -3.66 -15.96 18.28
C GLU A 61 -3.48 -17.05 17.21
N TYR A 62 -3.43 -16.68 15.92
CA TYR A 62 -3.25 -17.59 14.79
C TYR A 62 -1.84 -17.54 14.17
N PHE A 63 -0.90 -16.81 14.79
CA PHE A 63 0.50 -16.77 14.32
C PHE A 63 1.19 -18.11 14.61
N SER A 64 1.09 -19.03 13.66
CA SER A 64 1.93 -20.21 13.59
C SER A 64 3.18 -19.80 12.82
N GLY A 65 4.32 -19.69 13.50
CA GLY A 65 5.61 -19.32 12.89
C GLY A 65 6.05 -20.25 11.74
N PRO A 66 7.24 -19.99 11.16
CA PRO A 66 7.64 -20.49 9.84
C PRO A 66 7.67 -22.02 9.70
#